data_AF-A0A9P5PHE7-F1
#
_entry.id   AF-A0A9P5PHE7-F1
#
_cell.length_a   1.000
_cell.length_b   1.000
_cell.length_c   1.000
_cell.angle_alpha   90.00
_cell.angle_beta   90.00
_cell.angle_gamma   90.00
#
_symmetry.space_group_name_H-M   'P 1'
#
loop_
_entity.id
_entity.type
_entity.pdbx_description
1 polymer ?
#
loop_
_entity_poly.entity_id
_entity_poly.type
_entity_poly.pdbx_seq_one_letter_code
_entity_poly.pdbx_strand_id
1 'polypeptide(L)'
;MSVPKSQLKIILGGASFGDPAYGGRVSDIKDIDAILDLFVAHGHCEVDNSRQYCAGTSEEKMGMIDWRSKGLKLGSKLLALDPGAVVARSISSENISHTYDDMKKYILKSLKALNAEQLDIWYLYLHCADRRTDYNITMKAVNELYKEGYFKRFGISNFMSWEVAEIVGICKGNGYITPSVYQGPYNGLHRTAEPELFPCLKKFGISYYAFNPLGGGFFTGRYTSLTDDSEPGSRFDQSKGQGQFYRGRYWNEANFKALASIQAIANKHNLTLAEIALRWLSHHSHVEEGGW
;
A
#
# COMPACT_ATOMS: atom_id res chain seq x y z
N MET A 1 -22.88 -1.19 10.42
CA MET A 1 -22.21 -0.93 9.13
C MET A 1 -23.10 -1.44 8.02
N SER A 2 -23.25 -0.68 6.93
CA SER A 2 -23.94 -1.13 5.72
C SER A 2 -23.19 -2.30 5.08
N VAL A 3 -23.91 -3.19 4.40
CA VAL A 3 -23.30 -4.28 3.61
C VAL A 3 -22.46 -3.63 2.49
N PRO A 4 -21.20 -4.04 2.27
CA PRO A 4 -20.37 -3.52 1.19
C PRO A 4 -21.09 -3.63 -0.16
N LYS A 5 -21.10 -2.54 -0.93
CA LYS A 5 -21.74 -2.51 -2.25
C LYS A 5 -20.86 -3.10 -3.37
N SER A 6 -19.60 -3.42 -3.08
CA SER A 6 -18.63 -3.94 -4.04
C SER A 6 -18.34 -5.42 -3.80
N GLN A 7 -18.09 -6.15 -4.88
CA GLN A 7 -17.66 -7.55 -4.85
C GLN A 7 -16.28 -7.70 -4.18
N LEU A 8 -15.37 -6.76 -4.43
CA LEU A 8 -14.08 -6.72 -3.73
C LEU A 8 -14.19 -5.90 -2.44
N LYS A 9 -13.47 -6.33 -1.41
CA LYS A 9 -13.20 -5.49 -0.25
C LYS A 9 -12.30 -4.32 -0.65
N ILE A 10 -12.79 -3.10 -0.45
CA ILE A 10 -12.03 -1.88 -0.75
C ILE A 10 -11.34 -1.37 0.51
N ILE A 11 -10.08 -0.98 0.36
CA ILE A 11 -9.25 -0.38 1.40
C ILE A 11 -8.88 1.02 0.93
N LEU A 12 -9.09 2.01 1.78
CA LEU A 12 -8.75 3.39 1.46
C LEU A 12 -7.27 3.66 1.74
N GLY A 13 -6.51 4.01 0.70
CA GLY A 13 -5.11 4.40 0.85
C GLY A 13 -4.94 5.86 1.30
N GLY A 14 -4.27 6.08 2.42
CA GLY A 14 -3.96 7.40 2.97
C GLY A 14 -2.76 8.11 2.34
N ALA A 15 -2.11 7.53 1.32
CA ALA A 15 -0.88 8.06 0.72
C ALA A 15 -0.99 9.46 0.09
N SER A 16 -2.19 9.98 -0.08
CA SER A 16 -2.45 11.34 -0.58
C SER A 16 -2.93 12.30 0.50
N PHE A 17 -3.16 11.83 1.72
CA PHE A 17 -3.45 12.65 2.88
C PHE A 17 -2.14 13.16 3.47
N GLY A 18 -2.05 14.44 3.81
CA GLY A 18 -0.84 14.99 4.42
C GLY A 18 -0.57 16.44 4.04
N ASP A 19 0.55 16.94 4.52
CA ASP A 19 1.00 18.29 4.22
C ASP A 19 1.46 18.42 2.74
N PRO A 20 1.01 19.43 1.99
CA PRO A 20 1.47 19.69 0.63
C PRO A 20 2.99 19.84 0.50
N ALA A 21 3.68 20.35 1.53
CA ALA A 21 5.13 20.47 1.57
C ALA A 21 5.83 19.11 1.44
N TYR A 22 5.17 18.03 1.88
CA TYR A 22 5.67 16.66 1.80
C TYR A 22 4.90 15.81 0.76
N GLY A 23 4.21 16.45 -0.19
CA GLY A 23 3.52 15.77 -1.28
C GLY A 23 2.08 15.33 -0.99
N GLY A 24 1.50 15.79 0.12
CA GLY A 24 0.07 15.66 0.40
C GLY A 24 -0.77 16.35 -0.67
N ARG A 25 -1.83 15.69 -1.12
CA ARG A 25 -2.78 16.24 -2.10
C ARG A 25 -4.11 16.63 -1.49
N VAL A 26 -4.47 16.00 -0.38
CA VAL A 26 -5.62 16.35 0.44
C VAL A 26 -5.09 16.68 1.83
N SER A 27 -5.16 17.96 2.19
CA SER A 27 -4.55 18.48 3.41
C SER A 27 -5.57 19.07 4.39
N ASP A 28 -6.74 19.48 3.93
CA ASP A 28 -7.81 19.95 4.81
C ASP A 28 -8.42 18.75 5.54
N ILE A 29 -8.57 18.87 6.86
CA ILE A 29 -9.18 17.83 7.69
C ILE A 29 -10.64 17.60 7.30
N LYS A 30 -11.37 18.64 6.89
CA LYS A 30 -12.76 18.51 6.45
C LYS A 30 -12.88 17.66 5.18
N ASP A 31 -11.95 17.82 4.25
CA ASP A 31 -11.95 17.02 3.02
C ASP A 31 -11.60 15.56 3.30
N ILE A 32 -10.62 15.31 4.17
CA ILE A 32 -10.27 13.95 4.59
C ILE A 32 -11.47 13.32 5.30
N ASP A 33 -12.13 14.05 6.21
CA ASP A 33 -13.30 13.57 6.95
C ASP A 33 -14.46 13.22 6.00
N ALA A 34 -14.75 14.08 5.01
CA ALA A 34 -15.77 13.83 4.00
C ALA A 34 -15.46 12.60 3.12
N ILE A 35 -14.18 12.38 2.77
CA ILE A 35 -13.76 11.18 2.04
C ILE A 35 -13.99 9.92 2.89
N LEU A 36 -13.69 9.97 4.18
CA LEU A 36 -13.91 8.87 5.11
C LEU A 36 -15.40 8.58 5.30
N ASP A 37 -16.25 9.60 5.41
CA ASP A 37 -17.70 9.44 5.51
C ASP A 37 -18.27 8.75 4.27
N LEU A 38 -17.83 9.15 3.08
CA LEU A 38 -18.22 8.49 1.84
C LEU A 38 -17.76 7.02 1.83
N PHE A 39 -16.52 6.76 2.22
CA PHE A 39 -15.96 5.41 2.28
C PHE A 39 -16.77 4.49 3.22
N VAL A 40 -17.12 4.98 4.41
CA VAL A 40 -17.95 4.26 5.39
C VAL A 40 -19.39 4.08 4.90
N ALA A 41 -19.98 5.10 4.25
CA ALA A 41 -21.32 5.00 3.67
C ALA A 41 -21.44 3.89 2.62
N HIS A 42 -20.34 3.59 1.91
CA HIS A 42 -20.23 2.48 0.96
C HIS A 42 -19.99 1.10 1.62
N GLY A 43 -19.91 1.04 2.96
CA GLY A 43 -19.81 -0.20 3.73
C GLY A 43 -18.38 -0.69 3.97
N HIS A 44 -17.38 0.18 3.79
CA HIS A 44 -15.97 -0.16 3.99
C HIS A 44 -15.41 0.44 5.27
N CYS A 45 -14.36 -0.16 5.82
CA CYS A 45 -13.80 0.29 7.10
C CYS A 45 -12.28 0.22 7.22
N GLU A 46 -11.56 -0.37 6.27
CA GLU A 46 -10.09 -0.47 6.37
C GLU A 46 -9.40 0.72 5.70
N VAL A 47 -8.54 1.40 6.46
CA VAL A 47 -7.70 2.51 5.97
C VAL A 47 -6.24 2.11 6.08
N ASP A 48 -5.54 2.23 4.97
CA ASP A 48 -4.13 1.90 4.83
C ASP A 48 -3.27 3.17 4.94
N ASN A 49 -2.40 3.24 5.94
CA ASN A 49 -1.49 4.37 6.15
C ASN A 49 -0.02 3.91 6.19
N SER A 50 0.92 4.82 6.42
CA SER A 50 2.34 4.53 6.59
C SER A 50 3.04 5.75 7.21
N ARG A 51 4.01 5.51 8.10
CA ARG A 51 4.86 6.57 8.69
C ARG A 51 5.62 7.39 7.64
N GLN A 52 5.76 6.87 6.43
CA GLN A 52 6.47 7.50 5.33
C GLN A 52 5.57 8.36 4.44
N TYR A 53 4.24 8.18 4.52
CA TYR A 53 3.32 8.96 3.71
C TYR A 53 3.33 10.43 4.13
N CYS A 54 3.78 11.28 3.21
CA CYS A 54 3.91 12.73 3.42
C CYS A 54 4.78 13.06 4.64
N ALA A 55 5.94 12.39 4.79
CA ALA A 55 6.79 12.45 5.99
C ALA A 55 6.04 12.08 7.30
N GLY A 56 4.95 11.32 7.14
CA GLY A 56 4.07 10.81 8.17
C GLY A 56 3.04 11.81 8.71
N THR A 57 2.93 12.98 8.07
CA THR A 57 1.79 13.90 8.29
C THR A 57 0.45 13.27 7.87
N SER A 58 0.45 12.23 7.03
CA SER A 58 -0.73 11.42 6.73
C SER A 58 -1.34 10.80 7.99
N GLU A 59 -0.51 10.21 8.85
CA GLU A 59 -0.96 9.59 10.09
C GLU A 59 -1.46 10.65 11.09
N GLU A 60 -0.75 11.77 11.19
CA GLU A 60 -1.13 12.88 12.07
C GLU A 60 -2.50 13.46 11.69
N LYS A 61 -2.75 13.66 10.39
CA LYS A 61 -4.07 14.11 9.91
C LYS A 61 -5.16 13.08 10.18
N MET A 62 -4.88 11.79 9.99
CA MET A 62 -5.83 10.73 10.35
C MET A 62 -6.12 10.71 11.85
N GLY A 63 -5.13 10.96 12.72
CA GLY A 63 -5.32 11.03 14.17
C GLY A 63 -6.09 12.24 14.67
N MET A 64 -6.24 13.28 13.86
CA MET A 64 -7.10 14.44 14.15
C MET A 64 -8.59 14.16 13.92
N ILE A 65 -8.93 13.06 13.26
CA ILE A 65 -10.30 12.66 12.96
C ILE A 65 -10.75 11.63 14.00
N ASP A 66 -12.02 11.69 14.43
CA ASP A 66 -12.61 10.63 15.25
C ASP A 66 -12.97 9.41 14.38
N TRP A 67 -11.93 8.75 13.88
CA TRP A 67 -12.05 7.57 13.04
C TRP A 67 -12.67 6.36 13.77
N ARG A 68 -12.61 6.36 15.11
CA ARG A 68 -13.19 5.29 15.95
C ARG A 68 -14.70 5.30 15.93
N SER A 69 -15.33 6.46 16.12
CA SER A 69 -16.81 6.56 16.07
C SER A 69 -17.37 6.24 14.68
N LYS A 70 -16.57 6.43 13.63
CA LYS A 70 -16.85 6.00 12.26
C LYS A 70 -16.68 4.49 12.03
N GLY A 71 -16.15 3.74 12.99
CA GLY A 71 -15.93 2.29 12.88
C GLY A 71 -14.76 1.90 11.98
N LEU A 72 -13.82 2.82 11.75
CA LEU A 72 -12.66 2.57 10.89
C LEU A 72 -11.61 1.70 11.61
N LYS A 73 -10.90 0.90 10.81
CA LYS A 73 -9.78 0.06 11.18
C LYS A 73 -8.54 0.58 10.49
N LEU A 74 -7.56 1.01 11.28
CA LEU A 74 -6.35 1.63 10.75
C LEU A 74 -5.23 0.61 10.63
N GLY A 75 -4.64 0.57 9.45
CA GLY A 75 -3.37 -0.08 9.19
C GLY A 75 -2.25 0.94 9.06
N SER A 76 -1.03 0.57 9.48
CA SER A 76 0.17 1.36 9.18
C SER A 76 1.35 0.47 8.83
N LYS A 77 2.42 1.07 8.31
CA LYS A 77 3.62 0.38 7.86
C LYS A 77 4.87 1.09 8.31
N LEU A 78 5.89 0.27 8.53
CA LEU A 78 7.25 0.71 8.69
C LEU A 78 8.05 0.34 7.45
N LEU A 79 8.65 1.34 6.81
CA LEU A 79 9.71 1.15 5.82
C LEU A 79 11.05 1.16 6.55
N ALA A 80 11.81 0.05 6.47
CA ALA A 80 13.25 0.11 6.71
C ALA A 80 13.91 0.96 5.62
N LEU A 81 14.78 1.86 6.05
CA LEU A 81 15.48 2.79 5.17
C LEU A 81 16.96 2.49 5.26
N ASP A 82 17.53 1.98 4.15
CA ASP A 82 18.97 1.93 3.98
C ASP A 82 19.45 3.27 3.39
N PRO A 83 20.27 4.06 4.11
CA PRO A 83 20.86 5.30 3.59
C PRO A 83 21.68 5.13 2.30
N GLY A 84 22.08 3.90 1.95
CA GLY A 84 22.75 3.54 0.70
C GLY A 84 21.82 3.46 -0.52
N ALA A 85 20.51 3.25 -0.32
CA ALA A 85 19.55 3.16 -1.41
C ALA A 85 19.12 4.56 -1.89
N VAL A 86 19.24 4.84 -3.19
CA VAL A 86 18.93 6.15 -3.81
C VAL A 86 17.50 6.61 -3.49
N VAL A 87 16.55 5.68 -3.43
CA VAL A 87 15.15 5.96 -3.08
C VAL A 87 14.99 6.36 -1.61
N ALA A 88 15.76 5.75 -0.69
CA ALA A 88 15.67 6.01 0.74
C ALA A 88 16.05 7.46 1.08
N ARG A 89 17.11 8.01 0.46
CA ARG A 89 17.54 9.42 0.69
C ARG A 89 16.51 10.46 0.27
N SER A 90 15.60 10.11 -0.63
CA SER A 90 14.50 11.00 -1.05
C SER A 90 13.29 10.95 -0.10
N ILE A 91 13.25 9.97 0.82
CA ILE A 91 12.10 9.69 1.69
C ILE A 91 12.41 10.05 3.15
N SER A 92 13.59 9.66 3.68
CA SER A 92 14.06 10.08 5.00
C SER A 92 15.56 9.78 5.17
N SER A 93 16.23 10.58 6.00
CA SER A 93 17.64 10.40 6.38
C SER A 93 17.84 9.45 7.56
N GLU A 94 16.75 8.98 8.20
CA GLU A 94 16.84 8.05 9.33
C GLU A 94 17.20 6.65 8.82
N ASN A 95 18.27 6.06 9.37
CA ASN A 95 18.58 4.64 9.19
C ASN A 95 17.63 3.84 10.09
N ILE A 96 16.70 3.10 9.49
CA ILE A 96 15.70 2.32 10.22
C ILE A 96 16.00 0.85 10.01
N SER A 97 16.35 0.14 11.08
CA SER A 97 16.51 -1.32 11.06
C SER A 97 15.22 -2.04 11.46
N HIS A 98 15.17 -3.33 11.18
CA HIS A 98 14.09 -4.22 11.66
C HIS A 98 14.47 -4.94 12.97
N THR A 99 15.22 -4.26 13.84
CA THR A 99 15.46 -4.71 15.22
C THR A 99 14.29 -4.33 16.13
N TYR A 100 14.19 -4.95 17.30
CA TYR A 100 13.11 -4.68 18.25
C TYR A 100 13.03 -3.21 18.65
N ASP A 101 14.15 -2.59 19.05
CA ASP A 101 14.16 -1.21 19.56
C ASP A 101 13.71 -0.19 18.50
N ASP A 102 14.20 -0.33 17.26
CA ASP A 102 13.77 0.53 16.16
C ASP A 102 12.30 0.31 15.83
N MET A 103 11.87 -0.95 15.67
CA MET A 103 10.47 -1.25 15.37
C MET A 103 9.53 -0.74 16.46
N LYS A 104 9.89 -0.91 17.74
CA LYS A 104 9.14 -0.38 18.89
C LYS A 104 9.05 1.14 18.87
N LYS A 105 10.17 1.82 18.60
CA LYS A 105 10.20 3.28 18.48
C LYS A 105 9.23 3.76 17.40
N TYR A 106 9.22 3.17 16.21
CA TYR A 106 8.40 3.66 15.11
C TYR A 106 6.92 3.23 15.18
N ILE A 107 6.61 2.06 15.73
CA ILE A 107 5.21 1.71 15.97
C ILE A 107 4.57 2.63 17.02
N LEU A 108 5.30 2.96 18.09
CA LEU A 108 4.82 3.94 19.09
C LEU A 108 4.65 5.34 18.50
N LYS A 109 5.55 5.78 17.60
CA LYS A 109 5.37 7.03 16.85
C LYS A 109 4.09 6.99 16.00
N SER A 110 3.84 5.89 15.30
CA SER A 110 2.66 5.71 14.43
C SER A 110 1.37 5.71 15.25
N LEU A 111 1.34 4.98 16.37
CA LEU A 111 0.23 4.95 17.32
C LEU A 111 -0.08 6.34 17.88
N LYS A 112 0.95 7.09 18.31
CA LYS A 112 0.79 8.47 18.76
C LYS A 112 0.22 9.37 17.65
N ALA A 113 0.74 9.29 16.43
CA ALA A 113 0.30 10.11 15.30
C ALA A 113 -1.16 9.83 14.91
N LEU A 114 -1.55 8.55 14.89
CA LEU A 114 -2.92 8.13 14.59
C LEU A 114 -3.89 8.31 15.77
N ASN A 115 -3.39 8.79 16.91
CA ASN A 115 -4.12 8.81 18.17
C ASN A 115 -4.77 7.45 18.46
N ALA A 116 -4.00 6.36 18.33
CA ALA A 116 -4.43 4.97 18.42
C ALA A 116 -3.69 4.24 19.54
N GLU A 117 -4.37 3.28 20.19
CA GLU A 117 -3.74 2.39 21.19
C GLU A 117 -3.22 1.10 20.55
N GLN A 118 -3.86 0.66 19.47
CA GLN A 118 -3.54 -0.56 18.74
C GLN A 118 -3.90 -0.39 17.27
N LEU A 119 -3.05 -0.87 16.36
CA LEU A 119 -3.33 -0.96 14.94
C LEU A 119 -4.14 -2.22 14.61
N ASP A 120 -5.06 -2.14 13.65
CA ASP A 120 -5.73 -3.34 13.15
C ASP A 120 -4.76 -4.24 12.38
N ILE A 121 -3.91 -3.62 11.55
CA ILE A 121 -2.85 -4.32 10.84
C ILE A 121 -1.58 -3.49 10.83
N TRP A 122 -0.44 -4.13 11.09
CA TRP A 122 0.87 -3.51 10.95
C TRP A 122 1.67 -4.25 9.89
N TYR A 123 2.15 -3.51 8.90
CA TYR A 123 2.92 -4.06 7.80
C TYR A 123 4.42 -3.80 7.97
N LEU A 124 5.22 -4.83 7.73
CA LEU A 124 6.62 -4.64 7.35
C LEU A 124 6.69 -4.40 5.84
N TYR A 125 7.23 -3.25 5.44
CA TYR A 125 7.23 -2.81 4.05
C TYR A 125 8.60 -2.99 3.38
N LEU A 126 8.61 -3.67 2.21
CA LEU A 126 9.80 -3.91 1.39
C LEU A 126 9.84 -2.99 0.16
N HIS A 127 10.32 -1.77 0.28
CA HIS A 127 11.11 -1.21 -0.84
C HIS A 127 12.61 -1.25 -0.55
N CYS A 128 12.97 -1.49 0.71
CA CYS A 128 14.28 -1.85 1.20
C CYS A 128 14.05 -2.70 2.45
N ALA A 129 13.57 -3.96 2.34
CA ALA A 129 13.65 -4.83 3.52
C ALA A 129 15.08 -4.78 3.98
N ASP A 130 15.24 -4.63 5.28
CA ASP A 130 16.55 -4.68 5.87
C ASP A 130 17.07 -6.12 5.75
N ARG A 131 17.52 -6.52 4.55
CA ARG A 131 18.19 -7.80 4.30
C ARG A 131 19.53 -7.87 5.04
N ARG A 132 19.93 -6.81 5.74
CA ARG A 132 21.05 -6.78 6.68
C ARG A 132 20.64 -7.35 8.04
N THR A 133 19.38 -7.19 8.44
CA THR A 133 18.84 -7.81 9.65
C THR A 133 18.28 -9.18 9.31
N ASP A 134 18.79 -10.20 9.98
CA ASP A 134 18.33 -11.58 9.83
C ASP A 134 16.83 -11.68 10.13
N TYR A 135 16.08 -12.40 9.29
CA TYR A 135 14.64 -12.56 9.47
C TYR A 135 14.26 -13.23 10.79
N ASN A 136 15.13 -14.03 11.42
CA ASN A 136 14.90 -14.55 12.77
C ASN A 136 14.85 -13.43 13.81
N ILE A 137 15.74 -12.44 13.69
CA ILE A 137 15.75 -11.27 14.57
C ILE A 137 14.46 -10.45 14.34
N THR A 138 14.14 -10.18 13.07
CA THR A 138 12.95 -9.41 12.72
C THR A 138 11.66 -10.08 13.16
N MET A 139 11.47 -11.37 12.87
CA MET A 139 10.24 -12.09 13.22
C MET A 139 10.09 -12.27 14.73
N LYS A 140 11.19 -12.46 15.47
CA LYS A 140 11.15 -12.46 16.95
C LYS A 140 10.64 -11.12 17.46
N ALA A 141 11.20 -10.02 16.97
CA ALA A 141 10.82 -8.68 17.38
C ALA A 141 9.37 -8.33 16.99
N VAL A 142 8.91 -8.71 15.79
CA VAL A 142 7.49 -8.59 15.38
C VAL A 142 6.59 -9.32 16.37
N ASN A 143 6.96 -10.54 16.77
CA ASN A 143 6.16 -11.34 17.70
C ASN A 143 6.13 -10.74 19.11
N GLU A 144 7.21 -10.16 19.59
CA GLU A 144 7.26 -9.44 20.87
C GLU A 144 6.32 -8.22 20.84
N LEU A 145 6.37 -7.42 19.77
CA LEU A 145 5.47 -6.27 19.57
C LEU A 145 4.00 -6.68 19.44
N TYR A 146 3.73 -7.84 18.82
CA TYR A 146 2.39 -8.44 18.78
C TYR A 146 1.90 -8.81 20.19
N LYS A 147 2.74 -9.47 21.00
CA LYS A 147 2.42 -9.84 22.39
C LYS A 147 2.23 -8.62 23.29
N GLU A 148 2.93 -7.52 23.02
CA GLU A 148 2.71 -6.23 23.69
C GLU A 148 1.40 -5.54 23.27
N GLY A 149 0.71 -6.06 22.25
CA GLY A 149 -0.62 -5.60 21.87
C GLY A 149 -0.63 -4.38 20.95
N TYR A 150 0.48 -4.00 20.31
CA TYR A 150 0.50 -2.82 19.44
C TYR A 150 -0.25 -3.00 18.11
N PHE A 151 -0.48 -4.24 17.68
CA PHE A 151 -1.25 -4.54 16.47
C PHE A 151 -1.97 -5.89 16.55
N LYS A 152 -3.08 -6.04 15.81
CA LYS A 152 -3.87 -7.29 15.78
C LYS A 152 -3.45 -8.27 14.70
N ARG A 153 -3.17 -7.75 13.49
CA ARG A 153 -2.75 -8.53 12.32
C ARG A 153 -1.38 -8.13 11.85
N PHE A 154 -0.60 -9.12 11.44
CA PHE A 154 0.69 -8.88 10.79
C PHE A 154 0.53 -8.93 9.26
N GLY A 155 1.12 -7.96 8.58
CA GLY A 155 1.20 -7.93 7.13
C GLY A 155 2.64 -7.72 6.63
N ILE A 156 2.86 -8.10 5.38
CA ILE A 156 4.12 -7.84 4.67
C ILE A 156 3.81 -7.17 3.34
N SER A 157 4.75 -6.44 2.77
CA SER A 157 4.53 -5.78 1.48
C SER A 157 5.78 -5.84 0.63
N ASN A 158 5.61 -6.13 -0.67
CA ASN A 158 6.67 -6.17 -1.68
C ASN A 158 7.81 -7.19 -1.44
N PHE A 159 7.58 -8.23 -0.63
CA PHE A 159 8.50 -9.36 -0.47
C PHE A 159 8.47 -10.32 -1.65
N MET A 160 9.61 -10.91 -2.01
CA MET A 160 9.67 -11.97 -3.01
C MET A 160 8.99 -13.25 -2.50
N SER A 161 8.49 -14.08 -3.41
CA SER A 161 7.80 -15.35 -3.09
C SER A 161 8.59 -16.24 -2.13
N TRP A 162 9.90 -16.35 -2.32
CA TRP A 162 10.81 -17.14 -1.48
C TRP A 162 11.04 -16.51 -0.11
N GLU A 163 11.11 -15.17 0.00
CA GLU A 163 11.21 -14.48 1.29
C GLU A 163 9.94 -14.67 2.12
N VAL A 164 8.77 -14.65 1.45
CA VAL A 164 7.49 -14.96 2.12
C VAL A 164 7.54 -16.37 2.71
N ALA A 165 8.01 -17.36 1.94
CA ALA A 165 8.10 -18.74 2.40
C ALA A 165 9.06 -18.91 3.59
N GLU A 166 10.21 -18.23 3.55
CA GLU A 166 11.18 -18.19 4.64
C GLU A 166 10.60 -17.57 5.91
N ILE A 167 9.98 -16.39 5.80
CA ILE A 167 9.32 -15.70 6.91
C ILE A 167 8.25 -16.60 7.54
N VAL A 168 7.38 -17.21 6.73
CA VAL A 168 6.34 -18.11 7.24
C VAL A 168 6.97 -19.33 7.92
N GLY A 169 8.06 -19.87 7.37
CA GLY A 169 8.82 -20.97 7.98
C GLY A 169 9.36 -20.61 9.36
N ILE A 170 10.02 -19.46 9.48
CA ILE A 170 10.54 -18.92 10.75
C ILE A 170 9.40 -18.74 11.76
N CYS A 171 8.30 -18.11 11.35
CA CYS A 171 7.18 -17.86 12.24
C CYS A 171 6.54 -19.17 12.73
N LYS A 172 6.27 -20.12 11.84
CA LYS A 172 5.69 -21.42 12.21
C LYS A 172 6.63 -22.24 13.10
N GLY A 173 7.93 -22.26 12.80
CA GLY A 173 8.92 -23.01 13.56
C GLY A 173 9.09 -22.52 15.00
N ASN A 174 8.86 -21.23 15.25
CA ASN A 174 9.02 -20.62 16.58
C ASN A 174 7.67 -20.32 17.28
N GLY A 175 6.53 -20.65 16.67
CA GLY A 175 5.21 -20.32 17.20
C GLY A 175 4.93 -18.81 17.25
N TYR A 176 5.49 -18.04 16.32
CA TYR A 176 5.25 -16.60 16.19
C TYR A 176 4.02 -16.29 15.34
N ILE A 177 3.50 -15.07 15.47
CA ILE A 177 2.48 -14.57 14.56
C ILE A 177 2.96 -14.67 13.10
N THR A 178 2.10 -15.20 12.23
CA THR A 178 2.37 -15.31 10.79
C THR A 178 1.75 -14.13 10.04
N PRO A 179 2.32 -13.72 8.88
CA PRO A 179 1.68 -12.73 8.03
C PRO A 179 0.31 -13.24 7.58
N SER A 180 -0.71 -12.39 7.72
CA SER A 180 -2.08 -12.67 7.27
C SER A 180 -2.43 -11.93 5.97
N VAL A 181 -1.66 -10.88 5.65
CA VAL A 181 -1.87 -10.05 4.47
C VAL A 181 -0.54 -9.74 3.80
N TYR A 182 -0.52 -9.81 2.47
CA TYR A 182 0.52 -9.30 1.61
C TYR A 182 0.00 -8.10 0.83
N GLN A 183 0.71 -6.98 0.83
CA GLN A 183 0.37 -5.82 0.01
C GLN A 183 1.35 -5.64 -1.16
N GLY A 184 0.87 -5.58 -2.40
CA GLY A 184 1.72 -5.51 -3.60
C GLY A 184 1.09 -4.77 -4.79
N PRO A 185 1.89 -4.34 -5.79
CA PRO A 185 1.36 -3.72 -6.99
C PRO A 185 0.67 -4.77 -7.87
N TYR A 186 -0.58 -4.52 -8.26
CA TYR A 186 -1.29 -5.40 -9.18
C TYR A 186 -2.35 -4.63 -9.97
N ASN A 187 -2.28 -4.76 -11.29
CA ASN A 187 -3.24 -4.18 -12.24
C ASN A 187 -3.06 -4.83 -13.63
N GLY A 188 -3.87 -4.43 -14.60
CA GLY A 188 -3.85 -5.01 -15.94
C GLY A 188 -2.50 -4.95 -16.67
N LEU A 189 -1.59 -4.04 -16.29
CA LEU A 189 -0.23 -3.93 -16.85
C LEU A 189 0.85 -4.54 -15.95
N HIS A 190 0.56 -4.77 -14.66
CA HIS A 190 1.54 -5.24 -13.69
C HIS A 190 1.05 -6.54 -13.04
N ARG A 191 1.45 -7.67 -13.63
CA ARG A 191 0.95 -9.02 -13.30
C ARG A 191 2.07 -9.99 -12.88
N THR A 192 3.24 -9.47 -12.53
CA THR A 192 4.44 -10.25 -12.15
C THR A 192 4.23 -11.09 -10.89
N ALA A 193 3.25 -10.76 -10.06
CA ALA A 193 2.88 -11.53 -8.88
C ALA A 193 2.20 -12.88 -9.20
N GLU A 194 1.61 -13.03 -10.39
CA GLU A 194 0.77 -14.20 -10.72
C GLU A 194 1.53 -15.55 -10.74
N PRO A 195 2.73 -15.67 -11.34
CA PRO A 195 3.36 -16.98 -11.53
C PRO A 195 3.84 -17.64 -10.24
N GLU A 196 4.36 -16.87 -9.28
CA GLU A 196 5.02 -17.42 -8.10
C GLU A 196 4.44 -16.90 -6.79
N LEU A 197 4.21 -15.59 -6.69
CA LEU A 197 3.79 -14.98 -5.45
C LEU A 197 2.36 -15.41 -5.09
N PHE A 198 1.41 -15.37 -6.03
CA PHE A 198 0.03 -15.79 -5.74
C PHE A 198 -0.06 -17.26 -5.30
N PRO A 199 0.58 -18.25 -5.97
CA PRO A 199 0.65 -19.62 -5.46
C PRO A 199 1.26 -19.72 -4.06
N CYS A 200 2.33 -18.97 -3.78
CA CYS A 200 2.95 -18.93 -2.45
C CYS A 200 1.98 -18.41 -1.37
N LEU A 201 1.30 -17.30 -1.65
CA LEU A 201 0.34 -16.70 -0.71
C LEU A 201 -0.86 -17.61 -0.46
N LYS A 202 -1.41 -18.25 -1.50
CA LYS A 202 -2.46 -19.28 -1.37
C LYS A 202 -2.02 -20.42 -0.47
N LYS A 203 -0.81 -20.96 -0.70
CA LYS A 203 -0.26 -22.08 0.08
C LYS A 203 -0.19 -21.76 1.58
N PHE A 204 0.04 -20.50 1.93
CA PHE A 204 0.17 -20.07 3.32
C PHE A 204 -1.08 -19.37 3.89
N GLY A 205 -2.17 -19.25 3.12
CA GLY A 205 -3.40 -18.59 3.55
C GLY A 205 -3.24 -17.07 3.78
N ILE A 206 -2.44 -16.41 2.95
CA ILE A 206 -2.13 -14.98 3.08
C ILE A 206 -2.95 -14.19 2.06
N SER A 207 -3.80 -13.27 2.52
CA SER A 207 -4.62 -12.42 1.64
C SER A 207 -3.76 -11.45 0.82
N TYR A 208 -4.13 -11.16 -0.43
CA TYR A 208 -3.42 -10.17 -1.26
C TYR A 208 -4.17 -8.84 -1.35
N TYR A 209 -3.53 -7.76 -0.93
CA TYR A 209 -4.03 -6.39 -1.03
C TYR A 209 -3.33 -5.68 -2.20
N ALA A 210 -4.07 -5.49 -3.29
CA ALA A 210 -3.56 -4.88 -4.52
C ALA A 210 -3.51 -3.35 -4.41
N PHE A 211 -2.32 -2.75 -4.54
CA PHE A 211 -2.17 -1.31 -4.71
C PHE A 211 -1.84 -0.95 -6.17
N ASN A 212 -1.95 0.34 -6.49
CA ASN A 212 -1.84 0.86 -7.86
C ASN A 212 -2.83 0.21 -8.85
N PRO A 213 -4.13 0.09 -8.51
CA PRO A 213 -5.12 -0.50 -9.44
C PRO A 213 -5.23 0.27 -10.76
N LEU A 214 -4.97 1.59 -10.73
CA LEU A 214 -4.94 2.47 -11.90
C LEU A 214 -3.53 2.74 -12.44
N GLY A 215 -2.51 1.97 -12.04
CA GLY A 215 -1.12 2.19 -12.46
C GLY A 215 -0.60 3.58 -12.09
N GLY A 216 -0.92 4.08 -10.89
CA GLY A 216 -0.55 5.45 -10.48
C GLY A 216 -1.30 6.58 -11.19
N GLY A 217 -2.35 6.26 -11.96
CA GLY A 217 -3.09 7.21 -12.80
C GLY A 217 -2.86 7.00 -14.30
N PHE A 218 -2.02 6.04 -14.69
CA PHE A 218 -1.79 5.69 -16.10
C PHE A 218 -3.09 5.27 -16.80
N PHE A 219 -3.96 4.53 -16.11
CA PHE A 219 -5.28 4.12 -16.61
C PHE A 219 -6.34 5.25 -16.62
N THR A 220 -5.97 6.52 -16.47
CA THR A 220 -6.94 7.63 -16.60
C THR A 220 -7.07 8.12 -18.04
N GLY A 221 -6.18 7.71 -18.95
CA GLY A 221 -6.13 8.22 -20.32
C GLY A 221 -5.55 9.61 -20.46
N ARG A 222 -5.03 10.19 -19.37
CA ARG A 222 -4.38 11.51 -19.35
C ARG A 222 -3.07 11.55 -20.15
N TYR A 223 -2.40 10.40 -20.28
CA TYR A 223 -1.17 10.25 -21.05
C TYR A 223 -1.40 9.19 -22.11
N THR A 224 -1.03 9.51 -23.35
CA THR A 224 -1.26 8.71 -24.56
C THR A 224 0.04 8.41 -25.31
N SER A 225 1.08 9.19 -25.08
CA SER A 225 2.37 9.05 -25.75
C SER A 225 3.57 9.23 -24.82
N LEU A 226 4.73 8.73 -25.25
CA LEU A 226 6.00 8.92 -24.53
C LEU A 226 6.44 10.39 -24.44
N THR A 227 6.00 11.20 -25.41
CA THR A 227 6.34 12.62 -25.54
C THR A 227 5.38 13.53 -24.78
N ASP A 228 4.35 12.98 -24.12
CA ASP A 228 3.40 13.79 -23.37
C ASP A 228 4.06 14.40 -22.13
N ASP A 229 3.79 15.68 -21.91
CA ASP A 229 4.19 16.35 -20.68
C ASP A 229 3.33 15.90 -19.51
N SER A 230 3.96 15.77 -18.35
CA SER A 230 3.28 15.52 -17.08
C SER A 230 3.05 16.84 -16.36
N GLU A 231 1.85 17.05 -15.81
CA GLU A 231 1.53 18.27 -15.07
C GLU A 231 2.40 18.39 -13.81
N PRO A 232 2.83 19.61 -13.43
CA PRO A 232 3.57 19.82 -12.18
C PRO A 232 2.82 19.27 -10.97
N GLY A 233 3.52 18.49 -10.13
CA GLY A 233 2.95 17.83 -8.96
C GLY A 233 2.10 16.59 -9.22
N SER A 234 1.88 16.22 -10.49
CA SER A 234 1.22 14.97 -10.86
C SER A 234 2.03 13.74 -10.39
N ARG A 235 1.43 12.54 -10.48
CA ARG A 235 2.10 11.31 -10.04
C ARG A 235 3.25 10.92 -10.97
N PHE A 236 3.27 11.49 -12.18
CA PHE A 236 4.25 11.25 -13.23
C PHE A 236 5.20 12.43 -13.45
N ASP A 237 5.14 13.46 -12.61
CA ASP A 237 6.02 14.64 -12.66
C ASP A 237 7.50 14.25 -12.49
N GLN A 238 8.23 14.26 -13.60
CA GLN A 238 9.65 13.87 -13.66
C GLN A 238 10.58 14.73 -12.82
N SER A 239 10.16 15.94 -12.41
CA SER A 239 10.95 16.79 -11.52
C SER A 239 11.00 16.24 -10.09
N LYS A 240 10.12 15.30 -9.75
CA LYS A 240 10.04 14.67 -8.42
C LYS A 240 10.51 13.22 -8.47
N GLY A 241 11.19 12.77 -7.42
CA GLY A 241 11.65 11.37 -7.30
C GLY A 241 10.51 10.35 -7.43
N GLN A 242 9.31 10.68 -6.92
CA GLN A 242 8.11 9.85 -7.11
C GLN A 242 7.75 9.72 -8.61
N GLY A 243 7.75 10.82 -9.37
CA GLY A 243 7.40 10.76 -10.79
C GLY A 243 8.43 10.00 -11.60
N GLN A 244 9.72 10.13 -11.29
CA GLN A 244 10.78 9.31 -11.89
C GLN A 244 10.54 7.81 -11.64
N PHE A 245 10.18 7.44 -10.41
CA PHE A 245 9.85 6.06 -10.04
C PHE A 245 8.62 5.52 -10.81
N TYR A 246 7.52 6.27 -10.84
CA TYR A 246 6.31 5.86 -11.57
C TYR A 246 6.54 5.81 -13.08
N ARG A 247 7.33 6.73 -13.64
CA ARG A 247 7.72 6.71 -15.05
C ARG A 247 8.57 5.49 -15.38
N GLY A 248 9.56 5.15 -14.56
CA GLY A 248 10.35 3.93 -14.75
C GLY A 248 9.49 2.65 -14.78
N ARG A 249 8.37 2.64 -14.06
CA ARG A 249 7.45 1.49 -14.02
C ARG A 249 6.46 1.45 -15.18
N TYR A 250 5.85 2.59 -15.54
CA TYR A 250 4.72 2.62 -16.46
C TYR A 250 4.98 3.33 -17.80
N TRP A 251 5.95 4.24 -17.87
CA TRP A 251 6.19 5.13 -19.01
C TRP A 251 7.10 4.50 -20.07
N ASN A 252 6.58 3.47 -20.74
CA ASN A 252 7.27 2.77 -21.81
C ASN A 252 6.32 2.45 -22.99
N GLU A 253 6.90 2.22 -24.15
CA GLU A 253 6.15 2.01 -25.40
C GLU A 253 5.15 0.85 -25.33
N ALA A 254 5.55 -0.26 -24.71
CA ALA A 254 4.69 -1.44 -24.57
C ALA A 254 3.40 -1.12 -23.78
N ASN A 255 3.53 -0.36 -22.68
CA ASN A 255 2.40 0.06 -21.87
C ASN A 255 1.50 1.06 -22.60
N PHE A 256 2.06 2.02 -23.34
CA PHE A 256 1.26 2.95 -24.15
C PHE A 256 0.50 2.23 -25.27
N LYS A 257 1.13 1.26 -25.93
CA LYS A 257 0.47 0.41 -26.95
C LYS A 257 -0.67 -0.43 -26.36
N ALA A 258 -0.45 -1.00 -25.18
CA ALA A 258 -1.50 -1.71 -24.45
C ALA A 258 -2.64 -0.77 -24.07
N LEU A 259 -2.34 0.43 -23.56
CA LEU A 259 -3.34 1.43 -23.18
C LEU A 259 -4.18 1.87 -24.38
N ALA A 260 -3.56 2.13 -25.53
CA ALA A 260 -4.25 2.49 -26.77
C ALA A 260 -5.22 1.39 -27.24
N SER A 261 -4.78 0.13 -27.15
CA SER A 261 -5.62 -1.03 -27.47
C SER A 261 -6.83 -1.14 -26.55
N ILE A 262 -6.64 -0.91 -25.25
CA ILE A 262 -7.72 -0.92 -24.25
C ILE A 262 -8.66 0.28 -24.47
N GLN A 263 -8.13 1.46 -24.79
CA GLN A 263 -8.92 2.67 -25.03
C GLN A 263 -9.86 2.52 -26.22
N ALA A 264 -9.41 1.86 -27.30
CA ALA A 264 -10.26 1.59 -28.45
C ALA A 264 -11.49 0.73 -28.08
N ILE A 265 -11.29 -0.26 -27.20
CA ILE A 265 -12.38 -1.09 -26.68
C ILE A 265 -13.27 -0.30 -25.71
N ALA A 266 -12.66 0.48 -24.81
CA ALA A 266 -13.38 1.31 -23.85
C ALA A 266 -14.34 2.28 -24.57
N ASN A 267 -13.86 2.95 -25.62
CA ASN A 267 -14.66 3.84 -26.46
C ASN A 267 -15.84 3.13 -27.14
N LYS A 268 -15.63 1.91 -27.66
CA LYS A 268 -16.71 1.11 -28.28
C LYS A 268 -17.85 0.80 -27.30
N HIS A 269 -17.54 0.71 -26.01
CA HIS A 269 -18.49 0.37 -24.96
C HIS A 269 -18.92 1.57 -24.09
N ASN A 270 -18.55 2.80 -24.46
CA ASN A 270 -18.81 4.02 -23.69
C ASN A 270 -18.32 3.92 -22.23
N LEU A 271 -17.13 3.36 -22.03
CA LEU A 271 -16.48 3.23 -20.73
C LEU A 271 -15.19 4.04 -20.69
N THR A 272 -14.84 4.54 -19.51
CA THR A 272 -13.54 5.15 -19.25
C THR A 272 -12.47 4.06 -19.02
N LEU A 273 -11.20 4.40 -19.26
CA LEU A 273 -10.09 3.50 -18.94
C LEU A 273 -10.03 3.16 -17.45
N ALA A 274 -10.41 4.10 -16.58
CA ALA A 274 -10.42 3.89 -15.14
C ALA A 274 -11.48 2.84 -14.75
N GLU A 275 -12.68 2.92 -15.34
CA GLU A 275 -13.72 1.91 -15.14
C GLU A 275 -13.27 0.53 -15.65
N ILE A 276 -12.64 0.46 -16.83
CA ILE A 276 -12.11 -0.80 -17.36
C ILE A 276 -11.06 -1.39 -16.42
N ALA A 277 -10.11 -0.58 -15.93
CA ALA A 277 -9.06 -1.04 -15.03
C ALA A 277 -9.61 -1.58 -13.70
N LEU A 278 -10.57 -0.87 -13.09
CA LEU A 278 -11.20 -1.29 -11.84
C LEU A 278 -12.08 -2.53 -12.03
N ARG A 279 -12.84 -2.61 -13.12
CA ARG A 279 -13.66 -3.78 -13.46
C ARG A 279 -12.80 -5.00 -13.77
N TRP A 280 -11.67 -4.82 -14.45
CA TRP A 280 -10.71 -5.89 -14.65
C TRP A 280 -10.22 -6.44 -13.31
N LEU A 281 -9.88 -5.57 -12.36
CA LEU A 281 -9.45 -6.00 -11.03
C LEU A 281 -10.57 -6.80 -10.32
N SER A 282 -11.81 -6.34 -10.41
CA SER A 282 -12.96 -6.98 -9.76
C SER A 282 -13.46 -8.28 -10.40
N HIS A 283 -13.30 -8.45 -11.71
CA HIS A 283 -13.97 -9.55 -12.44
C HIS A 283 -13.04 -10.46 -13.22
N HIS A 284 -11.79 -10.04 -13.46
CA HIS A 284 -10.88 -10.73 -14.37
C HIS A 284 -9.47 -10.91 -13.80
N SER A 285 -9.25 -10.46 -12.57
CA SER A 285 -7.99 -10.63 -11.86
C SER A 285 -8.04 -11.86 -10.97
N HIS A 286 -6.88 -12.23 -10.43
CA HIS A 286 -6.79 -13.31 -9.45
C HIS A 286 -7.05 -12.81 -8.02
N VAL A 287 -7.50 -11.58 -7.80
CA VAL A 287 -7.89 -11.13 -6.45
C VAL A 287 -9.34 -11.53 -6.20
N GLU A 288 -9.57 -12.37 -5.20
CA GLU A 288 -10.89 -12.88 -4.83
C GLU A 288 -11.46 -12.17 -3.58
N GLU A 289 -12.78 -12.26 -3.40
CA GLU A 289 -13.49 -11.70 -2.25
C GLU A 289 -13.11 -12.44 -0.96
N GLY A 290 -12.60 -11.72 0.05
CA GLY A 290 -12.25 -12.29 1.36
C GLY A 290 -10.77 -12.60 1.58
N GLY A 291 -9.91 -12.40 0.57
CA GLY A 291 -8.58 -13.01 0.56
C GLY A 291 -8.64 -14.41 -0.05
N TRP A 292 -7.50 -15.09 -0.14
CA TRP A 292 -7.51 -16.53 -0.43
C TRP A 292 -8.06 -17.32 0.76
#